data_AF-A0A7X8YPH1-F1
#
_entry.id   AF-A0A7X8YPH1-F1
#
_cell.length_a   1.000
_cell.length_b   1.000
_cell.length_c   1.000
_cell.angle_alpha   90.00
_cell.angle_beta   90.00
_cell.angle_gamma   90.00
#
_symmetry.space_group_name_H-M   'P 1'
#
loop_
_entity.id
_entity.type
_entity.pdbx_description
1 polymer ?
#
loop_
_entity_poly.entity_id
_entity_poly.type
_entity_poly.pdbx_seq_one_letter_code
_entity_poly.pdbx_strand_id
1 'polypeptide(L)' 'HINYIVSGTGTLYLDGQTYEVGPGSVAYVPDNLEHQFKNNGGGVFSFICIVPEAGDK' A
#
# COMPACT_ATOMS: atom_id res chain seq x y z
N HIS A 1 -5.31 -6.70 -2.96
CA HIS A 1 -5.31 -5.23 -3.26
C HIS A 1 -4.20 -4.87 -4.26
N ILE A 2 -4.45 -3.95 -5.19
CA ILE A 2 -3.42 -3.34 -6.05
C ILE A 2 -3.36 -1.85 -5.71
N ASN A 3 -2.17 -1.36 -5.34
CA ASN A 3 -2.00 0.02 -4.85
C ASN A 3 -1.07 0.80 -5.77
N TYR A 4 -1.43 2.06 -6.04
CA TYR A 4 -0.57 3.04 -6.70
C TYR A 4 -0.43 4.28 -5.82
N ILE A 5 0.79 4.60 -5.39
CA ILE A 5 1.03 5.75 -4.52
C ILE A 5 1.02 7.03 -5.34
N VAL A 6 0.15 7.96 -4.97
CA VAL A 6 -0.06 9.23 -5.67
C VAL A 6 0.81 10.34 -5.05
N SER A 7 0.85 10.42 -3.72
CA SER A 7 1.60 11.48 -3.02
C SER A 7 2.12 11.05 -1.66
N GLY A 8 3.17 11.73 -1.18
CA GLY A 8 3.78 11.51 0.13
C GLY A 8 4.72 10.30 0.17
N THR A 9 5.35 10.10 1.32
CA THR A 9 6.24 8.96 1.59
C THR A 9 5.69 8.16 2.76
N GLY A 10 5.81 6.84 2.66
CA GLY A 10 5.30 5.94 3.66
C GLY A 10 5.99 4.59 3.63
N THR A 11 5.54 3.73 4.51
CA THR A 11 5.95 2.33 4.57
C THR A 11 4.75 1.44 4.30
N LEU A 12 4.95 0.39 3.50
CA LEU A 12 4.07 -0.76 3.42
C LEU A 12 4.67 -1.89 4.25
N TYR A 13 3.96 -2.32 5.29
CA TYR A 13 4.16 -3.63 5.90
C TYR A 13 3.36 -4.67 5.12
N LEU A 14 3.99 -5.78 4.76
CA LEU A 14 3.38 -6.90 4.05
C LEU A 14 4.06 -8.20 4.49
N ASP A 15 3.29 -9.10 5.11
CA ASP A 15 3.73 -10.46 5.49
C ASP A 15 5.10 -10.51 6.20
N GLY A 16 5.24 -9.72 7.28
CA GLY A 16 6.47 -9.66 8.08
C GLY A 16 7.59 -8.82 7.46
N GLN A 17 7.41 -8.28 6.26
CA GLN A 17 8.38 -7.43 5.56
C GLN A 17 7.91 -5.99 5.47
N THR A 18 8.87 -5.09 5.33
CA THR A 18 8.67 -3.64 5.35
C THR A 18 9.29 -3.02 4.12
N TYR A 19 8.50 -2.24 3.37
CA TYR A 19 8.90 -1.62 2.12
C TYR A 19 8.67 -0.11 2.18
N GLU A 20 9.67 0.70 1.84
CA GLU A 20 9.46 2.13 1.64
C GLU A 20 8.73 2.37 0.31
N VAL A 21 7.74 3.26 0.34
CA VAL A 21 6.91 3.61 -0.81
C VAL A 21 6.79 5.12 -0.95
N GLY A 22 6.72 5.57 -2.20
CA GLY A 22 6.57 6.99 -2.55
C GLY A 22 5.85 7.16 -3.89
N PRO A 23 5.70 8.39 -4.40
CA PRO A 23 4.93 8.63 -5.62
C PRO A 23 5.45 7.80 -6.79
N GLY A 24 4.54 7.08 -7.46
CA GLY A 24 4.88 6.15 -8.55
C GLY A 24 5.21 4.72 -8.10
N SER A 25 5.35 4.45 -6.79
CA SER A 25 5.42 3.08 -6.28
C SER A 25 4.12 2.32 -6.56
N VAL A 26 4.27 1.04 -6.93
CA VAL A 26 3.16 0.10 -7.13
C VAL A 26 3.33 -1.05 -6.15
N ALA A 27 2.24 -1.48 -5.51
CA ALA A 27 2.25 -2.66 -4.65
C ALA A 27 1.10 -3.61 -5.02
N TYR A 28 1.42 -4.90 -5.10
CA TYR A 28 0.44 -5.97 -5.16
C TYR A 28 0.40 -6.66 -3.80
N VAL A 29 -0.77 -6.67 -3.17
CA VAL A 29 -1.03 -7.37 -1.92
C VAL A 29 -1.89 -8.59 -2.24
N PRO A 30 -1.32 -9.81 -2.15
CA PRO A 30 -2.05 -11.06 -2.30
C PRO A 30 -3.15 -11.24 -1.26
N ASP A 31 -4.10 -12.11 -1.58
CA ASP A 31 -5.21 -12.45 -0.68
C ASP A 31 -4.70 -13.06 0.63
N ASN A 32 -5.43 -12.81 1.72
CA ASN A 32 -5.15 -13.31 3.07
C ASN A 32 -3.80 -12.89 3.68
N LEU A 33 -3.05 -11.97 3.06
CA LEU A 33 -1.84 -11.43 3.66
C LEU A 33 -2.13 -10.14 4.43
N GLU A 34 -1.65 -10.11 5.67
CA GLU A 34 -1.71 -8.91 6.50
C GLU A 34 -0.86 -7.81 5.85
N HIS A 35 -1.46 -6.63 5.75
CA HIS A 35 -0.79 -5.47 5.20
C HIS A 35 -1.22 -4.20 5.94
N GLN A 36 -0.30 -3.26 6.04
CA GLN A 36 -0.54 -1.96 6.66
C GLN A 36 0.25 -0.89 5.93
N PHE A 37 -0.41 0.25 5.68
CA PHE A 37 0.25 1.46 5.23
C PHE A 37 0.48 2.41 6.42
N LYS A 38 1.68 2.95 6.51
CA LYS A 38 2.04 3.99 7.48
C LYS A 38 2.53 5.24 6.74
N ASN A 39 1.96 6.38 7.08
CA ASN A 39 2.49 7.67 6.63
C ASN A 39 3.74 8.01 7.46
N ASN A 40 4.88 8.15 6.79
CA ASN A 40 6.16 8.50 7.42
C ASN A 40 6.49 9.99 7.31
N GLY A 41 5.76 10.72 6.47
CA GLY A 41 5.98 12.14 6.22
C GLY A 41 5.13 13.05 7.11
N GLY A 42 5.46 14.35 7.09
CA GLY A 42 4.64 15.39 7.74
C GLY A 42 3.46 15.89 6.89
N GLY A 43 3.25 15.32 5.71
CA GLY A 43 2.21 15.73 4.75
C GLY A 43 1.21 14.64 4.44
N VAL A 44 0.33 14.89 3.47
CA VAL A 44 -0.68 13.91 3.04
C VAL A 44 -0.03 12.76 2.26
N PHE A 45 -0.20 11.55 2.79
CA PHE A 45 0.09 10.31 2.08
C PHE A 45 -1.21 9.79 1.44
N SER A 46 -1.22 9.70 0.11
CA SER A 46 -2.40 9.29 -0.65
C SER A 46 -2.05 8.25 -1.70
N PHE A 47 -2.96 7.30 -1.91
CA PHE A 47 -2.81 6.23 -2.87
C PHE A 47 -4.17 5.78 -3.39
N ILE A 48 -4.16 5.19 -4.57
CA ILE A 48 -5.32 4.52 -5.15
C ILE A 48 -5.24 3.06 -4.73
N CYS A 49 -6.33 2.53 -4.17
CA CYS A 49 -6.46 1.11 -3.86
C CYS A 49 -7.51 0.49 -4.77
N ILE A 50 -7.08 -0.44 -5.62
CA ILE A 50 -7.95 -1.24 -6.49
C ILE A 50 -8.16 -2.58 -5.80
N VAL A 51 -9.41 -2.91 -5.51
CA VAL A 51 -9.81 -4.18 -4.88
C VAL A 51 -10.59 -4.99 -5.92
N PRO A 52 -10.00 -6.05 -6.47
CA PRO A 52 -10.73 -6.97 -7.35
C PRO A 52 -11.80 -7.73 -6.55
N GLU A 53 -12.96 -7.98 -7.16
CA GLU A 53 -14.06 -8.75 -6.53
C GLU A 53 -13.63 -10.16 -6.08
N ALA A 54 -12.60 -10.73 -6.71
CA ALA A 54 -12.07 -12.05 -6.36
C ALA A 54 -11.23 -12.08 -5.06
N GLY A 55 -10.91 -10.93 -4.45
CA GLY A 55 -10.13 -10.81 -3.22
C GLY A 55 -10.87 -10.23 -2.02
N ASP A 56 -12.18 -9.97 -2.15
CA ASP A 56 -13.07 -9.46 -1.10
C ASP A 56 -14.02 -10.60 -0.65
N LYS A 57 -13.56 -11.45 0.28
CA LYS A 57 -14.38 -12.47 0.94
C LYS A 57 -14.06 -12.59 2.41
#